data_AF-A0A917B9Q1-F1
#
_entry.id   AF-A0A917B9Q1-F1
#
_cell.length_a   1.000
_cell.length_b   1.000
_cell.length_c   1.000
_cell.angle_alpha   90.00
_cell.angle_beta   90.00
_cell.angle_gamma   90.00
#
_symmetry.space_group_name_H-M   'P 1'
#
loop_
_entity.id
_entity.type
_entity.pdbx_description
1 polymer ?
#
loop_
_entity_poly.entity_id
_entity_poly.type
_entity_poly.pdbx_seq_one_letter_code
_entity_poly.pdbx_strand_id
1 'polypeptide(L)' 'MDSIGERIRVLRLGKGLSVNQFANLSGVSKSYISNIERGVQKNPSLSVMRKLATTLDVPLEDLLSHVNEQRKAK' A
#
# COMPACT_ATOMS: atom_id res chain seq x y z
N MET A 1 -11.81 -3.98 -7.88
CA MET A 1 -10.42 -4.28 -7.44
C MET A 1 -9.75 -2.92 -7.20
N ASP A 2 -10.15 -2.18 -6.15
CA ASP A 2 -9.99 -0.71 -6.17
C ASP A 2 -9.59 -0.09 -4.82
N SER A 3 -8.94 -0.87 -3.93
CA SER A 3 -8.45 -0.33 -2.66
C SER A 3 -6.93 -0.21 -2.66
N ILE A 4 -6.45 0.86 -2.01
CA ILE A 4 -5.02 1.06 -1.72
C ILE A 4 -4.38 -0.16 -1.04
N GLY A 5 -5.16 -0.84 -0.19
CA GLY A 5 -4.75 -2.05 0.51
C GLY A 5 -4.44 -3.21 -0.43
N GLU A 6 -5.30 -3.44 -1.42
CA GLU A 6 -5.09 -4.51 -2.39
C GLU A 6 -3.85 -4.24 -3.25
N ARG A 7 -3.64 -2.97 -3.64
CA ARG A 7 -2.45 -2.57 -4.39
C ARG A 7 -1.15 -2.82 -3.60
N ILE A 8 -1.13 -2.42 -2.33
CA ILE A 8 -0.01 -2.70 -1.42
C ILE A 8 0.24 -4.21 -1.31
N ARG A 9 -0.82 -5.01 -1.21
CA ARG A 9 -0.74 -6.47 -1.15
C ARG A 9 -0.11 -7.05 -2.41
N VAL A 10 -0.58 -6.63 -3.60
CA VAL A 10 -0.07 -7.10 -4.89
C VAL A 10 1.41 -6.76 -5.04
N LEU A 11 1.81 -5.52 -4.77
CA LEU A 11 3.20 -5.08 -4.85
C LEU A 11 4.10 -5.83 -3.86
N ARG A 12 3.62 -6.02 -2.62
CA ARG A 12 4.35 -6.79 -1.61
C ARG A 12 4.58 -8.23 -2.07
N LEU A 13 3.54 -8.89 -2.59
CA LEU A 13 3.63 -10.25 -3.10
C LEU A 13 4.52 -10.35 -4.34
N GLY A 14 4.49 -9.35 -5.23
CA GLY A 14 5.39 -9.24 -6.37
C GLY A 14 6.87 -9.17 -6.00
N LYS A 15 7.20 -8.68 -4.79
CA LYS A 15 8.55 -8.72 -4.21
C LYS A 15 8.87 -9.99 -3.42
N GLY A 16 7.96 -10.95 -3.34
CA GLY A 16 8.14 -12.17 -2.56
C GLY A 16 8.20 -11.94 -1.04
N LEU A 17 7.70 -10.80 -0.55
CA LEU A 17 7.75 -10.45 0.87
C LEU A 17 6.53 -11.01 1.61
N SER A 18 6.76 -11.70 2.73
CA SER A 18 5.70 -11.95 3.70
C SER A 18 5.30 -10.65 4.42
N VAL A 19 4.10 -10.62 5.01
CA VAL A 19 3.65 -9.46 5.81
C VAL A 19 4.61 -9.19 6.99
N ASN A 20 5.20 -10.23 7.58
CA ASN A 20 6.21 -10.08 8.64
C ASN A 20 7.48 -9.38 8.12
N GLN A 21 8.03 -9.84 6.99
CA GLN A 21 9.22 -9.23 6.40
C GLN A 21 8.95 -7.79 5.99
N PHE A 22 7.79 -7.53 5.37
CA PHE A 22 7.41 -6.18 4.97
C PHE A 22 7.23 -5.23 6.17
N ALA A 23 6.66 -5.73 7.28
CA ALA A 23 6.58 -4.98 8.53
C ALA A 23 7.95 -4.59 9.08
N ASN A 24 8.88 -5.54 9.09
CA ASN A 24 10.24 -5.31 9.58
C ASN A 24 10.99 -4.31 8.71
N LEU A 25 10.87 -4.40 7.38
CA LEU A 25 11.53 -3.51 6.43
C LEU A 25 10.94 -2.09 6.44
N SER A 26 9.61 -1.97 6.55
CA SER A 26 8.92 -0.67 6.51
C SER A 26 8.88 0.05 7.87
N GLY A 27 9.19 -0.63 8.97
CA GLY A 27 9.03 -0.08 10.32
C GLY A 27 7.57 0.24 10.65
N VAL A 28 6.63 -0.49 10.05
CA VAL A 28 5.18 -0.41 10.28
C VAL A 28 4.73 -1.74 10.87
N SER A 29 3.85 -1.72 11.87
CA SER A 29 3.46 -2.95 12.55
C SER A 29 2.74 -3.92 11.60
N LYS A 30 3.04 -5.23 11.74
CA LYS A 30 2.42 -6.30 10.97
C LYS A 30 0.89 -6.22 10.99
N SER A 31 0.32 -5.97 12.17
CA SER A 31 -1.14 -5.87 12.34
C SER A 31 -1.72 -4.69 11.56
N TYR A 32 -1.01 -3.55 11.55
CA TYR A 32 -1.44 -2.38 10.80
C TYR A 32 -1.36 -2.60 9.28
N ILE A 33 -0.28 -3.19 8.78
CA ILE A 33 -0.16 -3.58 7.37
C ILE A 33 -1.29 -4.55 6.97
N SER A 34 -1.55 -5.58 7.79
CA SER A 34 -2.65 -6.52 7.55
C SER A 34 -4.02 -5.83 7.52
N ASN A 35 -4.24 -4.84 8.39
CA ASN A 35 -5.48 -4.05 8.38
C ASN A 35 -5.60 -3.16 7.14
N ILE A 36 -4.49 -2.59 6.65
CA ILE A 36 -4.45 -1.83 5.40
C ILE A 36 -4.80 -2.75 4.23
N GLU A 37 -4.10 -3.88 4.08
CA GLU A 37 -4.30 -4.82 2.98
C GLU A 37 -5.72 -5.39 2.91
N ARG A 38 -6.35 -5.62 4.07
CA ARG A 38 -7.75 -6.10 4.16
C ARG A 38 -8.80 -4.99 4.01
N GLY A 39 -8.39 -3.72 3.87
CA GLY A 39 -9.30 -2.58 3.78
C GLY A 39 -10.00 -2.20 5.09
N VAL A 40 -9.56 -2.74 6.23
CA VAL A 40 -10.03 -2.36 7.57
C VAL A 40 -9.51 -0.96 7.92
N GLN A 41 -8.23 -0.71 7.62
CA GLN A 41 -7.61 0.60 7.76
C GLN A 41 -7.74 1.38 6.44
N LYS A 42 -8.78 2.24 6.35
CA LYS A 42 -9.09 2.99 5.12
C LYS A 42 -8.33 4.30 4.96
N ASN A 43 -7.80 4.86 6.04
CA ASN A 43 -7.11 6.15 6.02
C ASN A 43 -5.77 6.08 6.78
N PRO A 44 -4.77 5.34 6.26
CA PRO A 44 -3.43 5.37 6.82
C PRO A 44 -2.79 6.76 6.67
N SER A 45 -1.93 7.15 7.62
CA SER A 45 -1.28 8.46 7.55
C SER A 45 -0.31 8.53 6.38
N LEU A 46 -0.07 9.73 5.83
CA LEU A 46 0.92 9.95 4.77
C LEU A 46 2.33 9.47 5.16
N SER A 47 2.67 9.53 6.45
CA SER A 47 3.94 9.00 6.96
C SER A 47 4.05 7.49 6.79
N VAL A 48 2.98 6.74 7.12
CA VAL A 48 2.93 5.30 6.88
C VAL A 48 2.97 5.00 5.39
N MET A 49 2.17 5.71 4.59
CA MET A 49 2.13 5.50 3.15
C MET A 49 3.51 5.70 2.48
N ARG A 50 4.26 6.74 2.90
CA ARG A 50 5.64 6.94 2.44
C ARG A 50 6.55 5.78 2.80
N LYS A 51 6.52 5.30 4.05
CA LYS A 51 7.33 4.15 4.48
C LYS A 51 7.03 2.90 3.65
N LEU A 52 5.76 2.62 3.39
CA LEU A 52 5.34 1.49 2.56
C LEU A 52 5.81 1.67 1.10
N ALA A 53 5.65 2.85 0.52
CA ALA A 53 6.10 3.17 -0.84
C ALA A 53 7.62 3.00 -1.00
N THR A 54 8.41 3.57 -0.08
CA THR A 54 9.87 3.41 -0.06
C THR A 54 10.28 1.96 0.06
N THR A 55 9.61 1.17 0.90
CA THR A 55 9.93 -0.26 1.07
C THR A 55 9.54 -1.08 -0.16
N LEU A 56 8.47 -0.68 -0.84
CA LEU A 56 8.02 -1.27 -2.11
C LEU A 56 8.79 -0.71 -3.31
N ASP A 57 9.73 0.21 -3.13
CA ASP A 57 10.49 0.83 -4.23
C ASP A 57 9.59 1.36 -5.35
N VAL A 58 8.50 2.02 -4.96
CA VAL A 58 7.55 2.65 -5.87
C VAL A 58 7.32 4.10 -5.44
N PRO A 59 6.97 5.00 -6.38
CA PRO A 59 6.45 6.31 -6.06
C PRO A 59 5.25 6.23 -5.10
N LEU A 60 5.13 7.20 -4.19
CA LEU A 60 3.97 7.27 -3.28
C LEU A 60 2.67 7.41 -4.08
N GLU A 61 2.74 8.10 -5.20
CA GLU A 61 1.67 8.34 -6.15
C GLU A 61 1.11 7.03 -6.68
N ASP A 62 1.95 6.01 -6.90
CA ASP A 62 1.49 4.70 -7.38
C ASP A 62 0.62 3.97 -6.35
N LEU A 63 0.86 4.20 -5.05
CA LEU A 63 0.02 3.67 -3.99
C LEU A 63 -1.27 4.50 -3.82
N LEU A 64 -1.17 5.82 -3.96
CA LEU A 64 -2.30 6.74 -3.82
C LEU A 64 -3.17 6.85 -5.07
N SER A 65 -2.69 6.38 -6.23
CA SER A 65 -3.36 6.51 -7.51
C SER A 65 -4.57 5.58 -7.59
N HIS A 66 -5.72 6.11 -7.14
CA HIS A 66 -7.07 5.68 -7.48
C HIS A 66 -8.06 6.86 -7.37
N VAL A 67 -7.77 7.98 -8.05
CA VAL A 67 -8.70 9.14 -8.11
C VAL A 67 -8.99 9.65 -9.53
N ASN A 68 -8.32 9.18 -10.60
CA ASN A 68 -8.43 9.90 -11.89
C ASN A 68 -8.61 9.12 -13.21
N GLU A 69 -8.88 7.82 -13.21
CA GLU A 69 -9.27 7.13 -14.47
C GLU A 69 -10.74 7.35 -14.88
N GLN A 70 -11.53 8.13 -14.13
CA GLN A 70 -12.88 8.54 -14.56
C GLN A 70 -12.95 9.95 -15.19
N ARG A 71 -11.81 10.64 -15.43
CA ARG A 71 -11.80 11.99 -16.02
C ARG A 71 -11.11 12.14 -17.38
N LYS A 72 -10.64 11.06 -18.02
CA LYS A 72 -10.06 11.11 -19.37
C LYS A 72 -10.82 10.28 -20.42
N ALA A 73 -12.13 10.17 -20.26
CA ALA A 73 -13.02 9.72 -21.33
C ALA A 73 -14.35 10.46 -21.27
N LYS A 74 -14.36 11.75 -21.61
CA LYS A 74 -15.31 12.38 -22.54
C LYS A 74 -14.94 13.84 -22.79
#